data_AF-A0A7S3BPC6-F1
#
_entry.id   AF-A0A7S3BPC6-F1
#
_cell.length_a   1.000
_cell.length_b   1.000
_cell.length_c   1.000
_cell.angle_alpha   90.00
_cell.angle_beta   90.00
_cell.angle_gamma   90.00
#
_symmetry.space_group_name_H-M   'P 1'
#
loop_
_entity.id
_entity.type
_entity.pdbx_description
1 polymer ?
#
loop_
_entity_poly.entity_id
_entity_poly.type
_entity_poly.pdbx_seq_one_letter_code
_entity_poly.pdbx_strand_id
1 'polypeptide(L)'
;HFQPWWGVPKIGMLHDFLGVQIPINTFCIRQYASPTVHALRVRQCQRRAELPRAATVQTAWPLVSEEYFEYIDVLSSVVDYVELERGRSAQRRYAFVELGCGYGHWTWTAHQALQQLLPGAPYKYLLTDVQPTLEPFLQGIGRNHSVEPHSLRFHPGKVANVSRTGPLRGKYYFINWHHEEWLKEHLQHIRPGPIAAEPLPITLHELLAIHQMPCVLDMVDVDIDGGEIAFFDDPNALDLLTARARRIHLGVHVNVTTIMGRLGVRGWRLERHYGNGRKADTEWGPVSFGDGVASLLNANFSFDKAETFCSQGPSILPKPKKGAAHRRKPSPPPGAPGRPPTRAHHHTPPLPPKAQRSWLHKLLSWLSHSD
;
A
#
# COMPACT_ATOMS: atom_id res chain seq x y z
N HIS A 1 16.60 8.89 -17.62
CA HIS A 1 15.98 10.18 -17.27
C HIS A 1 14.48 9.96 -17.26
N PHE A 2 13.81 10.17 -16.13
CA PHE A 2 12.35 10.20 -16.15
C PHE A 2 11.92 11.54 -16.73
N GLN A 3 11.05 11.47 -17.73
CA GLN A 3 10.35 12.62 -18.25
C GLN A 3 8.87 12.39 -17.94
N PRO A 4 8.10 13.46 -17.65
CA PRO A 4 6.66 13.35 -17.61
C PRO A 4 6.17 12.69 -18.89
N TRP A 5 5.17 11.81 -18.77
CA TRP A 5 4.59 11.10 -19.88
C TRP A 5 4.22 12.04 -21.03
N TRP A 6 4.54 11.60 -22.24
CA TRP A 6 4.27 12.29 -23.49
C TRP A 6 3.63 11.31 -24.47
N GLY A 7 2.52 11.71 -25.07
CA GLY A 7 1.83 10.90 -26.08
C GLY A 7 0.40 11.35 -26.33
N VAL A 8 -0.32 10.57 -27.12
CA VAL A 8 -1.76 10.78 -27.37
C VAL A 8 -2.54 9.91 -26.38
N PRO A 9 -3.32 10.48 -25.44
CA PRO A 9 -4.10 9.69 -24.51
C PRO A 9 -5.15 8.86 -25.25
N LYS A 10 -5.35 7.60 -24.83
CA LYS A 10 -6.48 6.80 -25.31
C LYS A 10 -7.81 7.53 -25.02
N ILE A 11 -8.78 7.39 -25.93
CA ILE A 11 -10.11 7.96 -25.76
C ILE A 11 -10.73 7.46 -24.45
N GLY A 12 -11.27 8.37 -23.64
CA GLY A 12 -11.86 8.05 -22.34
C GLY A 12 -10.86 7.80 -21.21
N MET A 13 -9.55 7.92 -21.46
CA MET A 13 -8.51 7.70 -20.46
C MET A 13 -7.77 9.01 -20.13
N LEU A 14 -7.43 9.15 -18.85
CA LEU A 14 -6.46 10.09 -18.32
C LEU A 14 -5.10 9.38 -18.21
N HIS A 15 -4.01 10.12 -18.42
CA HIS A 15 -2.65 9.64 -18.17
C HIS A 15 -2.03 10.56 -17.11
N ASP A 16 -1.53 10.00 -16.03
CA ASP A 16 -0.75 10.75 -15.04
C ASP A 16 0.68 11.00 -15.56
N PHE A 17 1.52 11.64 -14.73
CA PHE A 17 2.89 12.00 -15.14
C PHE A 17 3.81 10.80 -15.39
N LEU A 18 3.51 9.62 -14.86
CA LEU A 18 4.24 8.37 -15.13
C LEU A 18 3.65 7.61 -16.32
N GLY A 19 2.51 8.06 -16.85
CA GLY A 19 1.76 7.38 -17.89
C GLY A 19 0.77 6.36 -17.36
N VAL A 20 0.38 6.47 -16.08
CA VAL A 20 -0.67 5.63 -15.51
C VAL A 20 -1.99 5.95 -16.20
N GLN A 21 -2.54 5.00 -16.94
CA GLN A 21 -3.82 5.08 -17.63
C GLN A 21 -4.98 4.80 -16.68
N ILE A 22 -5.86 5.78 -16.49
CA ILE A 22 -7.04 5.67 -15.62
C ILE A 22 -8.28 6.15 -16.38
N PRO A 23 -9.42 5.44 -16.34
CA PRO A 23 -10.65 5.94 -16.94
C PRO A 23 -11.03 7.32 -16.37
N ILE A 24 -11.30 8.29 -17.26
CA ILE A 24 -11.61 9.67 -16.86
C ILE A 24 -12.83 9.70 -15.94
N ASN A 25 -13.83 8.88 -16.25
CA ASN A 25 -15.04 8.81 -15.46
C ASN A 25 -14.82 8.27 -14.05
N THR A 26 -13.72 7.55 -13.78
CA THR A 26 -13.33 7.09 -12.43
C THR A 26 -12.47 8.10 -11.69
N PHE A 27 -11.56 8.74 -12.43
CA PHE A 27 -10.57 9.63 -11.81
C PHE A 27 -11.12 11.03 -11.55
N CYS A 28 -11.97 11.53 -12.46
CA CYS A 28 -12.48 12.90 -12.46
C CYS A 28 -13.91 12.98 -11.94
N ILE A 29 -14.09 12.58 -10.70
CA ILE A 29 -15.39 12.43 -10.05
C ILE A 29 -15.61 13.52 -9.02
N ARG A 30 -16.86 13.77 -8.64
CA ARG A 30 -17.19 14.91 -7.79
C ARG A 30 -16.54 14.81 -6.40
N GLN A 31 -16.38 13.60 -5.89
CA GLN A 31 -15.74 13.33 -4.60
C GLN A 31 -14.27 13.78 -4.60
N TYR A 32 -13.57 13.62 -5.73
CA TYR A 32 -12.19 14.05 -5.90
C TYR A 32 -12.05 15.47 -6.46
N ALA A 33 -13.15 16.22 -6.54
CA ALA A 33 -13.13 17.60 -7.03
C ALA A 33 -12.69 18.62 -5.97
N SER A 34 -12.34 18.18 -4.75
CA SER A 34 -11.84 19.06 -3.69
C SER A 34 -10.40 19.51 -3.97
N PRO A 35 -10.16 20.80 -4.28
CA PRO A 35 -8.83 21.29 -4.61
C PRO A 35 -7.89 21.33 -3.40
N THR A 36 -8.40 21.16 -2.19
CA THR A 36 -7.59 21.17 -0.97
C THR A 36 -7.06 19.80 -0.61
N VAL A 37 -7.84 18.74 -0.83
CA VAL A 37 -7.49 17.36 -0.46
C VAL A 37 -6.87 16.63 -1.66
N HIS A 38 -7.50 16.75 -2.84
CA HIS A 38 -7.10 16.04 -4.05
C HIS A 38 -6.58 17.00 -5.13
N ALA A 39 -5.75 17.96 -4.73
CA ALA A 39 -5.28 19.05 -5.59
C ALA A 39 -4.65 18.53 -6.90
N LEU A 40 -3.91 17.42 -6.83
CA LEU A 40 -3.31 16.77 -7.99
C LEU A 40 -4.38 16.21 -8.94
N ARG A 41 -5.38 15.49 -8.41
CA ARG A 41 -6.49 14.97 -9.23
C ARG A 41 -7.26 16.10 -9.90
N VAL A 42 -7.61 17.15 -9.16
CA VAL A 42 -8.32 18.33 -9.68
C VAL A 42 -7.55 18.94 -10.85
N ARG A 43 -6.25 19.18 -10.68
CA ARG A 43 -5.40 19.76 -11.74
C ARG A 43 -5.33 18.86 -12.97
N GLN A 44 -5.18 17.56 -12.78
CA GLN A 44 -5.13 16.60 -13.89
C GLN A 44 -6.47 16.55 -14.66
N CYS A 45 -7.59 16.62 -13.96
CA CYS A 45 -8.93 16.63 -14.55
C CYS A 45 -9.24 17.94 -15.30
N GLN A 46 -8.92 19.10 -14.72
CA GLN A 46 -9.04 20.40 -15.38
C GLN A 46 -8.23 20.43 -16.67
N ARG A 47 -6.95 20.07 -16.58
CA ARG A 47 -6.08 20.02 -17.76
C ARG A 47 -6.60 19.06 -18.82
N ARG A 48 -7.13 17.90 -18.42
CA ARG A 48 -7.73 16.96 -19.36
C ARG A 48 -8.94 17.53 -20.08
N ALA A 49 -9.78 18.31 -19.39
CA ALA A 49 -10.98 18.94 -19.96
C ALA A 49 -10.63 20.01 -21.01
N GLU A 50 -9.48 20.68 -20.86
CA GLU A 50 -8.98 21.71 -21.79
C GLU A 50 -8.35 21.14 -23.06
N LEU A 51 -7.92 19.87 -23.04
CA LEU A 51 -7.16 19.26 -24.13
C LEU A 51 -8.05 18.66 -25.23
N PRO A 52 -7.77 18.94 -26.52
CA PRO A 52 -8.45 18.30 -27.64
C PRO A 52 -8.32 16.78 -27.58
N ARG A 53 -9.37 16.04 -28.00
CA ARG A 53 -9.42 14.57 -27.90
C ARG A 53 -8.26 13.83 -28.59
N ALA A 54 -7.68 14.41 -29.62
CA ALA A 54 -6.60 13.82 -30.41
C ALA A 54 -5.27 14.59 -30.32
N ALA A 55 -5.11 15.43 -29.30
CA ALA A 55 -3.85 16.16 -29.10
C ALA A 55 -2.79 15.26 -28.46
N THR A 56 -1.55 15.45 -28.88
CA THR A 56 -0.40 14.98 -28.11
C THR A 56 -0.29 15.83 -26.86
N VAL A 57 -0.13 15.18 -25.71
CA VAL A 57 -0.08 15.80 -24.40
C VAL A 57 1.26 15.50 -23.78
N GLN A 58 1.95 16.53 -23.27
CA GLN A 58 3.03 16.37 -22.32
C GLN A 58 2.46 16.65 -20.93
N THR A 59 2.41 15.63 -20.08
CA THR A 59 2.01 15.80 -18.67
C THR A 59 3.01 16.71 -17.93
N ALA A 60 2.57 17.27 -16.81
CA ALA A 60 3.46 17.99 -15.89
C ALA A 60 3.83 17.06 -14.74
N TRP A 61 4.92 17.37 -14.06
CA TRP A 61 5.23 16.78 -12.76
C TRP A 61 4.06 16.95 -11.78
N PRO A 62 3.92 16.05 -10.79
CA PRO A 62 2.84 16.14 -9.82
C PRO A 62 2.93 17.47 -9.07
N LEU A 63 1.76 18.06 -8.80
CA LEU A 63 1.70 19.23 -7.92
C LEU A 63 2.17 18.80 -6.52
N VAL A 64 2.89 19.68 -5.82
CA VAL A 64 3.18 19.48 -4.41
C VAL A 64 1.86 19.64 -3.62
N SER A 65 1.27 18.51 -3.25
CA SER A 65 0.03 18.38 -2.47
C SER A 65 0.15 17.19 -1.52
N GLU A 66 -0.91 16.85 -0.79
CA GLU A 66 -0.92 15.66 0.09
C GLU A 66 -0.49 14.37 -0.64
N GLU A 67 -1.11 14.07 -1.79
CA GLU A 67 -0.79 12.91 -2.64
C GLU A 67 0.67 12.88 -3.14
N TYR A 68 1.39 14.01 -3.12
CA TYR A 68 2.80 14.06 -3.51
C TYR A 68 3.68 13.22 -2.56
N PHE A 69 3.30 13.16 -1.28
CA PHE A 69 4.06 12.42 -0.26
C PHE A 69 3.92 10.90 -0.43
N GLU A 70 2.76 10.45 -0.92
CA GLU A 70 2.49 9.06 -1.34
C GLU A 70 3.33 8.69 -2.56
N TYR A 71 3.37 9.55 -3.59
CA TYR A 71 4.28 9.35 -4.72
C TYR A 71 5.74 9.18 -4.26
N ILE A 72 6.22 9.97 -3.31
CA ILE A 72 7.58 9.82 -2.78
C ILE A 72 7.76 8.42 -2.17
N ASP A 73 6.83 7.95 -1.34
CA ASP A 73 6.95 6.64 -0.68
C ASP A 73 6.89 5.48 -1.66
N VAL A 74 5.92 5.50 -2.57
CA VAL A 74 5.74 4.50 -3.61
C VAL A 74 6.97 4.43 -4.51
N LEU A 75 7.41 5.56 -5.07
CA LEU A 75 8.54 5.59 -5.98
C LEU A 75 9.85 5.22 -5.29
N SER A 76 10.05 5.66 -4.04
CA SER A 76 11.21 5.25 -3.25
C SER A 76 11.24 3.74 -3.05
N SER A 77 10.10 3.11 -2.76
CA SER A 77 10.04 1.65 -2.56
C SER A 77 10.41 0.86 -3.83
N VAL A 78 9.98 1.32 -5.01
CA VAL A 78 10.32 0.71 -6.30
C VAL A 78 11.82 0.83 -6.56
N VAL A 79 12.40 1.99 -6.26
CA VAL A 79 13.81 2.26 -6.49
C VAL A 79 14.68 1.44 -5.57
N ASP A 80 14.33 1.40 -4.29
CA ASP A 80 14.98 0.55 -3.29
C ASP A 80 14.96 -0.93 -3.72
N TYR A 81 13.87 -1.39 -4.37
CA TYR A 81 13.79 -2.73 -4.95
C TYR A 81 14.73 -2.88 -6.15
N VAL A 82 14.67 -1.97 -7.12
CA VAL A 82 15.47 -2.06 -8.35
C VAL A 82 16.96 -2.03 -8.06
N GLU A 83 17.41 -1.17 -7.13
CA GLU A 83 18.82 -1.11 -6.73
C GLU A 83 19.32 -2.43 -6.12
N LEU A 84 18.47 -3.14 -5.39
CA LEU A 84 18.82 -4.42 -4.78
C LEU A 84 18.81 -5.58 -5.78
N GLU A 85 17.87 -5.58 -6.71
CA GLU A 85 17.66 -6.71 -7.63
C GLU A 85 18.40 -6.59 -8.96
N ARG A 86 18.89 -5.39 -9.31
CA ARG A 86 19.63 -5.17 -10.56
C ARG A 86 20.91 -6.01 -10.60
N GLY A 87 21.05 -6.81 -11.66
CA GLY A 87 22.19 -7.70 -11.86
C GLY A 87 22.12 -9.04 -11.14
N ARG A 88 21.05 -9.33 -10.38
CA ARG A 88 20.84 -10.66 -9.79
C ARG A 88 20.37 -11.67 -10.85
N SER A 89 20.87 -12.89 -10.77
CA SER A 89 20.47 -14.00 -11.64
C SER A 89 19.05 -14.49 -11.39
N ALA A 90 18.56 -14.36 -10.15
CA ALA A 90 17.19 -14.64 -9.76
C ALA A 90 16.65 -13.48 -8.92
N GLN A 91 15.75 -12.70 -9.50
CA GLN A 91 15.11 -11.58 -8.83
C GLN A 91 13.96 -12.10 -7.95
N ARG A 92 13.89 -11.62 -6.70
CA ARG A 92 12.68 -11.82 -5.88
C ARG A 92 11.52 -11.01 -6.48
N ARG A 93 10.28 -11.31 -6.10
CA ARG A 93 9.13 -10.48 -6.51
C ARG A 93 9.13 -9.15 -5.75
N TYR A 94 8.86 -8.03 -6.44
CA TYR A 94 8.45 -6.78 -5.81
C TYR A 94 7.04 -6.96 -5.22
N ALA A 95 6.86 -6.68 -3.93
CA ALA A 95 5.60 -6.91 -3.23
C ALA A 95 4.99 -5.60 -2.70
N PHE A 96 3.79 -5.27 -3.19
CA PHE A 96 3.02 -4.10 -2.78
C PHE A 96 1.68 -4.55 -2.17
N VAL A 97 1.34 -4.01 -1.01
CA VAL A 97 0.04 -4.19 -0.36
C VAL A 97 -0.63 -2.84 -0.20
N GLU A 98 -1.85 -2.68 -0.68
CA GLU A 98 -2.64 -1.45 -0.59
C GLU A 98 -3.93 -1.72 0.20
N LEU A 99 -4.02 -1.18 1.42
CA LEU A 99 -5.17 -1.33 2.29
C LEU A 99 -6.08 -0.11 2.15
N GLY A 100 -7.30 -0.33 1.63
CA GLY A 100 -8.23 0.72 1.21
C GLY A 100 -7.82 1.31 -0.14
N CYS A 101 -7.72 0.43 -1.14
CA CYS A 101 -7.12 0.79 -2.42
C CYS A 101 -7.96 1.74 -3.29
N GLY A 102 -9.28 1.83 -3.07
CA GLY A 102 -10.17 2.48 -4.03
C GLY A 102 -9.95 1.91 -5.44
N TYR A 103 -9.51 2.75 -6.39
CA TYR A 103 -9.19 2.32 -7.76
C TYR A 103 -7.73 1.86 -7.98
N GLY A 104 -6.93 1.71 -6.92
CA GLY A 104 -5.58 1.13 -6.95
C GLY A 104 -4.50 2.06 -7.48
N HIS A 105 -4.69 3.38 -7.33
CA HIS A 105 -3.80 4.41 -7.91
C HIS A 105 -2.33 4.16 -7.59
N TRP A 106 -2.05 3.83 -6.33
CA TRP A 106 -0.70 3.66 -5.82
C TRP A 106 -0.05 2.38 -6.31
N THR A 107 -0.81 1.28 -6.39
CA THR A 107 -0.36 0.06 -7.06
C THR A 107 0.00 0.32 -8.52
N TRP A 108 -0.83 1.05 -9.28
CA TRP A 108 -0.54 1.32 -10.70
C TRP A 108 0.65 2.26 -10.88
N THR A 109 0.80 3.23 -9.99
CA THR A 109 1.99 4.09 -9.89
C THR A 109 3.24 3.24 -9.67
N ALA A 110 3.20 2.33 -8.69
CA ALA A 110 4.32 1.43 -8.40
C ALA A 110 4.65 0.53 -9.58
N HIS A 111 3.63 -0.04 -10.23
CA HIS A 111 3.78 -0.91 -11.38
C HIS A 111 4.44 -0.18 -12.56
N GLN A 112 3.91 0.99 -12.92
CA GLN A 112 4.41 1.78 -14.03
C GLN A 112 5.86 2.21 -13.80
N ALA A 113 6.20 2.64 -12.58
CA ALA A 113 7.58 2.96 -12.21
C ALA A 113 8.50 1.73 -12.28
N LEU A 114 8.04 0.56 -11.80
CA LEU A 114 8.80 -0.68 -11.84
C LEU A 114 9.09 -1.10 -13.29
N GLN A 115 8.08 -1.06 -14.17
CA GLN A 115 8.26 -1.41 -15.58
C GLN A 115 9.21 -0.46 -16.31
N GLN A 116 9.26 0.82 -15.93
CA GLN A 116 10.21 1.78 -16.52
C GLN A 116 11.65 1.56 -16.04
N LEU A 117 11.84 1.17 -14.78
CA LEU A 117 13.17 1.03 -14.17
C LEU A 117 13.81 -0.34 -14.35
N LEU A 118 12.99 -1.38 -14.40
CA LEU A 118 13.40 -2.76 -14.52
C LEU A 118 12.32 -3.55 -15.28
N PRO A 119 12.22 -3.38 -16.61
CA PRO A 119 11.25 -4.10 -17.43
C PRO A 119 11.34 -5.61 -17.20
N GLY A 120 10.19 -6.26 -17.01
CA GLY A 120 10.12 -7.70 -16.75
C GLY A 120 10.48 -8.13 -15.33
N ALA A 121 10.73 -7.19 -14.41
CA ALA A 121 10.87 -7.52 -12.99
C ALA A 121 9.63 -8.29 -12.50
N PRO A 122 9.80 -9.37 -11.73
CA PRO A 122 8.67 -10.10 -11.20
C PRO A 122 8.03 -9.29 -10.05
N TYR A 123 6.70 -9.34 -9.93
CA TYR A 123 5.97 -8.58 -8.93
C TYR A 123 4.75 -9.34 -8.41
N LYS A 124 4.20 -8.87 -7.29
CA LYS A 124 2.91 -9.30 -6.77
C LYS A 124 2.24 -8.16 -6.00
N TYR A 125 0.99 -7.90 -6.34
CA TYR A 125 0.18 -6.83 -5.77
C TYR A 125 -1.03 -7.43 -5.04
N LEU A 126 -1.31 -6.88 -3.87
CA LEU A 126 -2.51 -7.19 -3.12
C LEU A 126 -3.23 -5.89 -2.76
N LEU A 127 -4.41 -5.74 -3.32
CA LEU A 127 -5.31 -4.62 -3.05
C LEU A 127 -6.44 -5.13 -2.18
N THR A 128 -6.89 -4.33 -1.23
CA THR A 128 -8.07 -4.63 -0.44
C THR A 128 -8.91 -3.39 -0.26
N ASP A 129 -10.21 -3.59 -0.34
CA ASP A 129 -11.21 -2.56 -0.13
C ASP A 129 -12.46 -3.24 0.41
N VAL A 130 -13.32 -2.50 1.10
CA VAL A 130 -14.60 -3.01 1.57
C VAL A 130 -15.61 -3.19 0.44
N GLN A 131 -15.37 -2.59 -0.74
CA GLN A 131 -16.25 -2.60 -1.89
C GLN A 131 -15.94 -3.76 -2.87
N PRO A 132 -16.69 -4.87 -2.86
CA PRO A 132 -16.45 -5.98 -3.79
C PRO A 132 -16.67 -5.61 -5.27
N THR A 133 -17.46 -4.58 -5.53
CA THR A 133 -17.73 -4.08 -6.89
C THR A 133 -16.50 -3.46 -7.57
N LEU A 134 -15.44 -3.17 -6.82
CA LEU A 134 -14.18 -2.68 -7.37
C LEU A 134 -13.38 -3.77 -8.09
N GLU A 135 -13.59 -5.05 -7.80
CA GLU A 135 -12.74 -6.12 -8.35
C GLU A 135 -12.69 -6.13 -9.89
N PRO A 136 -13.84 -6.19 -10.62
CA PRO A 136 -13.79 -6.23 -12.09
C PRO A 136 -13.18 -4.96 -12.67
N PHE A 137 -13.34 -3.85 -11.96
CA PHE A 137 -12.82 -2.55 -12.34
C PHE A 137 -11.29 -2.48 -12.20
N LEU A 138 -10.75 -2.88 -11.05
CA LEU A 138 -9.31 -3.00 -10.80
C LEU A 138 -8.64 -3.96 -11.77
N GLN A 139 -9.28 -5.10 -12.07
CA GLN A 139 -8.81 -6.02 -13.11
C GLN A 139 -8.79 -5.36 -14.49
N GLY A 140 -9.77 -4.51 -14.80
CA GLY A 140 -9.82 -3.70 -16.01
C GLY A 140 -8.64 -2.74 -16.14
N ILE A 141 -8.34 -1.98 -15.08
CA ILE A 141 -7.16 -1.11 -15.06
C ILE A 141 -5.88 -1.94 -15.17
N GLY A 142 -5.75 -3.03 -14.40
CA GLY A 142 -4.59 -3.92 -14.48
C GLY A 142 -4.30 -4.40 -15.91
N ARG A 143 -5.34 -4.78 -16.68
CA ARG A 143 -5.19 -5.14 -18.10
C ARG A 143 -4.66 -3.98 -18.96
N ASN A 144 -5.06 -2.74 -18.69
CA ASN A 144 -4.55 -1.57 -19.42
C ASN A 144 -3.04 -1.34 -19.19
N HIS A 145 -2.51 -1.87 -18.09
CA HIS A 145 -1.10 -1.79 -17.70
C HIS A 145 -0.33 -3.09 -17.97
N SER A 146 -0.93 -4.06 -18.65
CA SER A 146 -0.31 -5.38 -18.88
C SER A 146 0.06 -6.11 -17.58
N VAL A 147 -0.72 -5.90 -16.52
CA VAL A 147 -0.54 -6.60 -15.25
C VAL A 147 -1.03 -8.04 -15.40
N GLU A 148 -0.10 -8.99 -15.24
CA GLU A 148 -0.41 -10.42 -15.17
C GLU A 148 -1.55 -10.74 -14.18
N PRO A 149 -2.64 -11.42 -14.60
CA PRO A 149 -3.80 -11.68 -13.75
C PRO A 149 -3.49 -12.47 -12.47
N HIS A 150 -2.43 -13.27 -12.47
CA HIS A 150 -2.02 -14.05 -11.29
C HIS A 150 -1.15 -13.27 -10.30
N SER A 151 -0.60 -12.13 -10.75
CA SER A 151 0.23 -11.23 -9.95
C SER A 151 -0.58 -10.12 -9.29
N LEU A 152 -1.84 -9.94 -9.67
CA LEU A 152 -2.79 -9.04 -9.02
C LEU A 152 -3.79 -9.85 -8.19
N ARG A 153 -3.95 -9.47 -6.92
CA ARG A 153 -4.97 -10.01 -6.04
C ARG A 153 -5.80 -8.88 -5.47
N PHE A 154 -7.10 -9.09 -5.42
CA PHE A 154 -8.04 -8.21 -4.73
C PHE A 154 -8.72 -9.00 -3.62
N HIS A 155 -8.90 -8.37 -2.47
CA HIS A 155 -9.67 -8.94 -1.36
C HIS A 155 -10.76 -7.97 -0.93
N PRO A 156 -12.05 -8.32 -1.14
CA PRO A 156 -13.14 -7.54 -0.60
C PRO A 156 -13.26 -7.79 0.91
N GLY A 157 -13.00 -6.79 1.73
CA GLY A 157 -13.15 -6.94 3.17
C GLY A 157 -12.39 -5.90 3.99
N LYS A 158 -12.74 -5.85 5.29
CA LYS A 158 -12.08 -5.01 6.27
C LYS A 158 -10.83 -5.72 6.79
N VAL A 159 -9.68 -5.05 6.80
CA VAL A 159 -8.48 -5.57 7.44
C VAL A 159 -8.42 -5.08 8.88
N ALA A 160 -8.68 -5.96 9.84
CA ALA A 160 -8.73 -5.61 11.25
C ALA A 160 -8.52 -6.84 12.15
N ASN A 161 -8.29 -6.59 13.44
CA ASN A 161 -8.22 -7.65 14.44
C ASN A 161 -9.61 -8.25 14.70
N VAL A 162 -9.82 -9.50 14.30
CA VAL A 162 -11.08 -10.27 14.44
C VAL A 162 -11.53 -10.39 15.90
N SER A 163 -10.59 -10.37 16.86
CA SER A 163 -10.92 -10.56 18.29
C SER A 163 -11.56 -9.34 18.97
N ARG A 164 -11.47 -8.14 18.36
CA ARG A 164 -11.91 -6.87 18.96
C ARG A 164 -13.13 -6.25 18.29
N THR A 165 -13.63 -6.83 17.21
CA THR A 165 -14.85 -6.34 16.59
C THR A 165 -16.07 -6.89 17.33
N GLY A 166 -16.37 -6.28 18.47
CA GLY A 166 -17.78 -6.03 18.79
C GLY A 166 -18.41 -5.27 17.61
N PRO A 167 -19.76 -5.25 17.47
CA PRO A 167 -20.37 -4.48 16.40
C PRO A 167 -19.86 -3.04 16.54
N LEU A 168 -19.02 -2.61 15.60
CA LEU A 168 -18.38 -1.30 15.55
C LEU A 168 -19.47 -0.26 15.19
N ARG A 169 -20.53 -0.20 15.99
CA ARG A 169 -21.68 0.69 15.88
C ARG A 169 -21.19 2.08 16.25
N GLY A 170 -20.84 2.90 15.28
CA GLY A 170 -20.68 4.33 15.53
C GLY A 170 -19.85 5.12 14.52
N LYS A 171 -18.98 4.48 13.73
CA LYS A 171 -18.10 5.20 12.80
C LYS A 171 -18.15 4.73 11.34
N TYR A 172 -19.15 3.93 10.98
CA TYR A 172 -19.34 3.43 9.60
C TYR A 172 -20.19 4.33 8.69
N TYR A 173 -20.49 5.55 9.12
CA TYR A 173 -21.18 6.52 8.25
C TYR A 173 -20.41 6.80 6.95
N PHE A 174 -19.08 6.71 6.98
CA PHE A 174 -18.25 6.97 5.79
C PHE A 174 -18.31 5.86 4.74
N ILE A 175 -18.35 4.58 5.13
CA ILE A 175 -18.43 3.46 4.16
C ILE A 175 -19.73 3.56 3.36
N ASN A 176 -20.87 3.84 4.01
CA ASN A 176 -22.14 3.99 3.29
C ASN A 176 -22.18 5.24 2.43
N TRP A 177 -21.61 6.36 2.89
CA TRP A 177 -21.57 7.59 2.10
C TRP A 177 -20.67 7.47 0.87
N HIS A 178 -19.44 6.95 1.03
CA HIS A 178 -18.51 6.75 -0.07
C HIS A 178 -19.06 5.71 -1.06
N HIS A 179 -19.72 4.66 -0.56
CA HIS A 179 -20.40 3.64 -1.38
C HIS A 179 -21.54 4.23 -2.20
N GLU A 180 -22.46 4.96 -1.56
CA GLU A 180 -23.63 5.50 -2.23
C GLU A 180 -23.24 6.52 -3.29
N GLU A 181 -22.37 7.46 -2.98
CA GLU A 181 -22.01 8.53 -3.92
C GLU A 181 -21.13 7.99 -5.06
N TRP A 182 -20.17 7.10 -4.77
CA TRP A 182 -19.33 6.51 -5.82
C TRP A 182 -20.14 5.58 -6.74
N LEU A 183 -21.02 4.72 -6.20
CA LEU A 183 -21.90 3.88 -7.00
C LEU A 183 -22.89 4.69 -7.83
N LYS A 184 -23.51 5.75 -7.27
CA LYS A 184 -24.47 6.59 -7.98
C LYS A 184 -23.86 7.24 -9.21
N GLU A 185 -22.59 7.62 -9.17
CA GLU A 185 -21.91 8.26 -10.30
C GLU A 185 -21.39 7.24 -11.33
N HIS A 186 -20.92 6.05 -10.91
CA HIS A 186 -20.18 5.13 -11.79
C HIS A 186 -20.95 3.91 -12.24
N LEU A 187 -21.82 3.42 -11.37
CA LEU A 187 -22.46 2.13 -11.49
C LEU A 187 -23.98 2.28 -11.58
N GLN A 188 -24.47 3.35 -12.21
CA GLN A 188 -25.90 3.55 -12.51
C GLN A 188 -26.54 2.35 -13.21
N HIS A 189 -25.73 1.52 -13.89
CA HIS A 189 -26.16 0.31 -14.60
C HIS A 189 -26.02 -0.98 -13.78
N ILE A 190 -25.29 -0.98 -12.66
CA ILE A 190 -25.22 -2.14 -11.77
C ILE A 190 -26.30 -1.96 -10.72
N ARG A 191 -27.39 -2.73 -10.84
CA ARG A 191 -28.39 -2.80 -9.78
C ARG A 191 -27.67 -3.24 -8.51
N PRO A 192 -27.71 -2.46 -7.41
CA PRO A 192 -27.15 -2.92 -6.16
C PRO A 192 -27.82 -4.24 -5.83
N GLY A 193 -27.03 -5.31 -5.76
CA GLY A 193 -27.50 -6.55 -5.17
C GLY A 193 -27.97 -6.27 -3.74
N PRO A 194 -28.74 -7.18 -3.12
CA PRO A 194 -28.98 -7.08 -1.68
C PRO A 194 -27.62 -6.85 -0.99
N ILE A 195 -27.54 -5.84 -0.12
CA ILE A 195 -26.34 -5.55 0.66
C ILE A 195 -25.95 -6.88 1.31
N ALA A 196 -24.90 -7.52 0.77
CA ALA A 196 -24.42 -8.76 1.30
C ALA A 196 -24.10 -8.52 2.77
N ALA A 197 -24.38 -9.50 3.64
CA ALA A 197 -23.99 -9.41 5.03
C ALA A 197 -22.55 -8.90 5.11
N GLU A 198 -22.29 -7.90 5.98
CA GLU A 198 -20.97 -7.26 6.06
C GLU A 198 -19.88 -8.34 6.10
N PRO A 199 -18.90 -8.30 5.17
CA PRO A 199 -17.86 -9.31 5.16
C PRO A 199 -17.14 -9.29 6.51
N LEU A 200 -16.93 -10.49 7.06
CA LEU A 200 -16.19 -10.62 8.31
C LEU A 200 -14.81 -9.98 8.15
N PRO A 201 -14.31 -9.26 9.17
CA PRO A 201 -12.97 -8.72 9.11
C PRO A 201 -11.95 -9.84 8.93
N ILE A 202 -10.88 -9.55 8.22
CA ILE A 202 -9.73 -10.45 8.02
C ILE A 202 -8.50 -9.86 8.72
N THR A 203 -7.70 -10.68 9.39
CA THR A 203 -6.41 -10.21 9.90
C THR A 203 -5.42 -10.00 8.76
N LEU A 204 -4.44 -9.10 8.93
CA LEU A 204 -3.37 -8.93 7.94
C LEU A 204 -2.63 -10.25 7.68
N HIS A 205 -2.42 -11.05 8.73
CA HIS A 205 -1.76 -12.34 8.60
C HIS A 205 -2.53 -13.30 7.68
N GLU A 206 -3.83 -13.49 7.93
CA GLU A 206 -4.69 -14.35 7.09
C GLU A 206 -4.76 -13.83 5.66
N LEU A 207 -4.91 -12.51 5.50
CA LEU A 207 -4.96 -11.86 4.20
C LEU A 207 -3.73 -12.17 3.35
N LEU A 208 -2.52 -11.98 3.90
CA LEU A 208 -1.28 -12.26 3.19
C LEU A 208 -1.08 -13.76 2.92
N ALA A 209 -1.53 -14.62 3.82
CA ALA A 209 -1.43 -16.07 3.68
C ALA A 209 -2.34 -16.60 2.56
N ILE A 210 -3.62 -16.20 2.55
CA ILE A 210 -4.61 -16.62 1.53
C ILE A 210 -4.14 -16.21 0.13
N HIS A 211 -3.59 -15.00 0.00
CA HIS A 211 -3.09 -14.51 -1.28
C HIS A 211 -1.66 -14.91 -1.57
N GLN A 212 -1.00 -15.69 -0.71
CA GLN A 212 0.37 -16.17 -0.87
C GLN A 212 1.34 -15.03 -1.18
N MET A 213 1.26 -13.93 -0.42
CA MET A 213 2.12 -12.77 -0.63
C MET A 213 3.58 -13.13 -0.35
N PRO A 214 4.55 -12.57 -1.10
CA PRO A 214 5.97 -12.83 -0.88
C PRO A 214 6.37 -12.50 0.56
N CYS A 215 7.39 -13.19 1.07
CA CYS A 215 7.79 -13.01 2.46
C CYS A 215 8.17 -11.56 2.76
N VAL A 216 8.98 -10.94 1.90
CA VAL A 216 9.30 -9.52 1.97
C VAL A 216 8.20 -8.70 1.31
N LEU A 217 7.73 -7.66 2.01
CA LEU A 217 6.84 -6.63 1.52
C LEU A 217 7.67 -5.35 1.31
N ASP A 218 7.78 -4.88 0.08
CA ASP A 218 8.54 -3.66 -0.21
C ASP A 218 7.79 -2.41 0.24
N MET A 219 6.47 -2.44 0.10
CA MET A 219 5.58 -1.34 0.44
C MET A 219 4.27 -1.86 1.00
N VAL A 220 3.81 -1.23 2.09
CA VAL A 220 2.44 -1.35 2.58
C VAL A 220 1.85 0.04 2.67
N ASP A 221 0.85 0.29 1.85
CA ASP A 221 0.06 1.51 1.87
C ASP A 221 -1.21 1.27 2.69
N VAL A 222 -1.53 2.20 3.59
CA VAL A 222 -2.64 2.07 4.55
C VAL A 222 -3.47 3.34 4.54
N ASP A 223 -4.63 3.27 3.89
CA ASP A 223 -5.61 4.35 3.79
C ASP A 223 -7.01 3.72 3.97
N ILE A 224 -7.43 3.48 5.21
CA ILE A 224 -8.66 2.73 5.52
C ILE A 224 -9.68 3.59 6.27
N ASP A 225 -9.72 4.89 5.98
CA ASP A 225 -10.76 5.85 6.41
C ASP A 225 -11.12 5.76 7.90
N GLY A 226 -10.13 5.76 8.79
CA GLY A 226 -10.35 5.70 10.23
C GLY A 226 -10.24 4.30 10.85
N GLY A 227 -10.04 3.27 10.02
CA GLY A 227 -9.73 1.90 10.44
C GLY A 227 -8.30 1.71 10.98
N GLU A 228 -7.43 2.72 10.85
CA GLU A 228 -5.99 2.60 11.09
C GLU A 228 -5.69 2.22 12.54
N ILE A 229 -6.40 2.81 13.51
CA ILE A 229 -6.22 2.47 14.93
C ILE A 229 -6.54 0.99 15.17
N ALA A 230 -7.66 0.48 14.62
CA ALA A 230 -8.05 -0.91 14.82
C ALA A 230 -7.07 -1.89 14.15
N PHE A 231 -6.52 -1.51 13.00
CA PHE A 231 -5.48 -2.26 12.31
C PHE A 231 -4.18 -2.31 13.14
N PHE A 232 -3.67 -1.16 13.61
CA PHE A 232 -2.44 -1.07 14.40
C PHE A 232 -2.63 -1.35 15.90
N ASP A 233 -3.85 -1.62 16.36
CA ASP A 233 -4.15 -2.19 17.68
C ASP A 233 -3.81 -3.69 17.74
N ASP A 234 -3.65 -4.36 16.59
CA ASP A 234 -3.25 -5.76 16.54
C ASP A 234 -1.72 -5.91 16.72
N PRO A 235 -1.24 -6.47 17.84
CA PRO A 235 0.18 -6.75 18.01
C PRO A 235 0.71 -7.71 16.94
N ASN A 236 -0.12 -8.64 16.44
CA ASN A 236 0.31 -9.58 15.41
C ASN A 236 0.52 -8.89 14.06
N ALA A 237 -0.31 -7.91 13.70
CA ALA A 237 -0.10 -7.10 12.51
C ALA A 237 1.18 -6.28 12.62
N LEU A 238 1.43 -5.66 13.79
CA LEU A 238 2.65 -4.90 14.05
C LEU A 238 3.92 -5.76 13.97
N ASP A 239 3.90 -6.94 14.57
CA ASP A 239 5.04 -7.86 14.58
C ASP A 239 5.31 -8.41 13.17
N LEU A 240 4.24 -8.75 12.43
CA LEU A 240 4.32 -9.17 11.03
C LEU A 240 4.91 -8.07 10.16
N LEU A 241 4.39 -6.83 10.25
CA LEU A 241 4.90 -5.69 9.49
C LEU A 241 6.37 -5.46 9.83
N THR A 242 6.75 -5.50 11.10
CA THR A 242 8.15 -5.31 11.53
C THR A 242 9.07 -6.40 10.99
N ALA A 243 8.59 -7.63 10.86
CA ALA A 243 9.37 -8.72 10.30
C ALA A 243 9.48 -8.67 8.78
N ARG A 244 8.41 -8.24 8.08
CA ARG A 244 8.26 -8.46 6.63
C ARG A 244 8.26 -7.19 5.78
N ALA A 245 7.82 -6.06 6.32
CA ALA A 245 7.64 -4.82 5.56
C ALA A 245 8.82 -3.87 5.70
N ARG A 246 9.23 -3.27 4.58
CA ARG A 246 10.33 -2.30 4.52
C ARG A 246 9.88 -0.87 4.76
N ARG A 247 8.70 -0.51 4.23
CA ARG A 247 8.13 0.83 4.25
C ARG A 247 6.62 0.76 4.50
N ILE A 248 6.12 1.77 5.20
CA ILE A 248 4.68 2.02 5.34
C ILE A 248 4.40 3.45 4.91
N HIS A 249 3.38 3.62 4.07
CA HIS A 249 2.66 4.89 3.97
C HIS A 249 1.34 4.75 4.71
N LEU A 250 0.92 5.83 5.37
CA LEU A 250 -0.26 5.87 6.21
C LEU A 250 -1.03 7.17 5.99
N GLY A 251 -2.28 7.07 5.52
CA GLY A 251 -3.27 8.14 5.59
C GLY A 251 -3.68 8.40 7.05
N VAL A 252 -3.65 9.66 7.48
CA VAL A 252 -3.71 10.04 8.90
C VAL A 252 -5.13 10.48 9.31
N HIS A 253 -6.17 9.71 8.96
CA HIS A 253 -7.58 10.02 9.31
C HIS A 253 -7.87 10.18 10.81
N VAL A 254 -6.94 9.74 11.66
CA VAL A 254 -7.04 9.70 13.12
C VAL A 254 -5.76 10.20 13.76
N ASN A 255 -5.79 10.46 15.07
CA ASN A 255 -4.56 10.79 15.80
C ASN A 255 -3.60 9.58 15.81
N VAL A 256 -2.59 9.63 14.95
CA VAL A 256 -1.59 8.56 14.75
C VAL A 256 -0.48 8.52 15.81
N THR A 257 -0.49 9.40 16.83
CA THR A 257 0.53 9.40 17.89
C THR A 257 0.66 8.02 18.54
N THR A 258 -0.47 7.34 18.80
CA THR A 258 -0.46 5.99 19.36
C THR A 258 0.10 4.96 18.40
N ILE A 259 -0.23 5.06 17.11
CA ILE A 259 0.29 4.18 16.04
C ILE A 259 1.82 4.33 15.94
N MET A 260 2.29 5.58 15.89
CA MET A 260 3.72 5.91 15.84
C MET A 260 4.46 5.42 17.07
N GLY A 261 3.90 5.56 18.27
CA GLY A 261 4.50 5.02 19.49
C GLY A 261 4.69 3.49 19.42
N ARG A 262 3.68 2.76 18.92
CA ARG A 262 3.73 1.29 18.79
C ARG A 262 4.69 0.79 17.72
N LEU A 263 4.81 1.52 16.60
CA LEU A 263 5.78 1.24 15.56
C LEU A 263 7.20 1.63 16.02
N GLY A 264 7.33 2.76 16.73
CA GLY A 264 8.61 3.25 17.26
C GLY A 264 9.27 2.28 18.23
N VAL A 265 8.51 1.66 19.15
CA VAL A 265 9.06 0.62 20.05
C VAL A 265 9.51 -0.65 19.32
N ARG A 266 9.12 -0.83 18.05
CA ARG A 266 9.58 -1.91 17.16
C ARG A 266 10.72 -1.47 16.23
N GLY A 267 11.20 -0.24 16.39
CA GLY A 267 12.30 0.35 15.63
C GLY A 267 11.93 0.85 14.24
N TRP A 268 10.64 1.14 14.02
CA TRP A 268 10.26 1.95 12.87
C TRP A 268 10.70 3.40 13.08
N ARG A 269 11.24 4.00 12.03
CA ARG A 269 11.64 5.40 11.98
C ARG A 269 10.56 6.19 11.24
N LEU A 270 10.09 7.26 11.86
CA LEU A 270 9.20 8.22 11.22
C LEU A 270 10.03 9.15 10.34
N GLU A 271 9.80 9.15 9.03
CA GLU A 271 10.47 10.09 8.10
C GLU A 271 9.71 11.40 8.03
N ARG A 272 8.39 11.32 7.84
CA ARG A 272 7.51 12.46 7.59
C ARG A 272 6.18 12.23 8.31
N HIS A 273 5.61 13.30 8.86
CA HIS A 273 4.28 13.29 9.45
C HIS A 273 3.66 14.67 9.35
N TYR A 274 2.50 14.72 8.68
CA TYR A 274 1.65 15.89 8.61
C TYR A 274 0.23 15.44 8.97
N GLY A 275 -0.32 16.00 10.05
CA GLY A 275 -1.61 15.55 10.56
C GLY A 275 -2.80 16.01 9.71
N ASN A 276 -3.93 15.31 9.84
CA ASN A 276 -5.21 15.64 9.21
C ASN A 276 -5.64 17.10 9.43
N GLY A 277 -6.16 17.72 8.38
CA GLY A 277 -6.73 19.07 8.41
C GLY A 277 -5.72 20.16 8.75
N ARG A 278 -4.42 19.91 8.54
CA ARG A 278 -3.34 20.86 8.85
C ARG A 278 -2.78 21.50 7.59
N LYS A 279 -2.26 22.71 7.75
CA LYS A 279 -1.29 23.27 6.81
C LYS A 279 0.09 23.11 7.41
N ALA A 280 1.06 22.75 6.60
CA ALA A 280 2.45 22.67 7.03
C ALA A 280 3.38 23.19 5.94
N ASP A 281 4.45 23.85 6.38
CA ASP A 281 5.60 24.13 5.52
C ASP A 281 6.44 22.86 5.44
N THR A 282 6.56 22.33 4.23
CA THR A 282 7.33 21.11 3.95
C THR A 282 8.64 21.49 3.24
N GLU A 283 9.55 20.53 3.08
CA GLU A 283 10.77 20.75 2.30
C GLU A 283 10.51 21.03 0.80
N TRP A 284 9.27 20.88 0.35
CA TRP A 284 8.81 21.21 -1.01
C TRP A 284 7.85 22.41 -1.06
N GLY A 285 7.69 23.14 0.04
CA GLY A 285 6.80 24.30 0.14
C GLY A 285 5.53 24.05 0.97
N PRO A 286 4.62 25.03 1.03
CA PRO A 286 3.43 24.96 1.86
C PRO A 286 2.40 23.99 1.28
N VAL A 287 1.91 23.07 2.10
CA VAL A 287 0.90 22.08 1.72
C VAL A 287 -0.27 22.12 2.70
N SER A 288 -1.49 21.98 2.16
CA SER A 288 -2.69 21.71 2.95
C SER A 288 -2.96 20.21 2.92
N PHE A 289 -3.04 19.61 4.10
CA PHE A 289 -3.29 18.19 4.29
C PHE A 289 -4.76 18.01 4.66
N GLY A 290 -5.50 17.30 3.81
CA GLY A 290 -6.88 16.93 4.06
C GLY A 290 -6.91 15.80 5.07
N ASP A 291 -6.39 14.65 4.66
CA ASP A 291 -6.37 13.45 5.48
C ASP A 291 -5.14 13.38 6.38
N GLY A 292 -4.04 14.00 5.97
CA GLY A 292 -2.74 13.89 6.59
C GLY A 292 -2.00 12.63 6.13
N VAL A 293 -0.68 12.65 6.27
CA VAL A 293 0.20 11.57 5.81
C VAL A 293 1.27 11.27 6.85
N ALA A 294 1.66 10.00 6.94
CA ALA A 294 2.83 9.56 7.67
C ALA A 294 3.63 8.54 6.87
N SER A 295 4.93 8.81 6.72
CA SER A 295 5.88 7.95 6.03
C SER A 295 6.79 7.27 7.04
N LEU A 296 6.79 5.94 7.08
CA LEU A 296 7.60 5.17 8.03
C LEU A 296 8.55 4.20 7.31
N LEU A 297 9.78 4.14 7.82
CA LEU A 297 10.80 3.20 7.38
C LEU A 297 11.12 2.19 8.47
N ASN A 298 11.20 0.91 8.11
CA ASN A 298 11.61 -0.12 9.04
C ASN A 298 13.14 -0.15 9.16
N ALA A 299 13.69 0.59 10.12
CA ALA A 299 15.14 0.63 10.34
C ALA A 299 15.72 -0.71 10.84
N ASN A 300 14.86 -1.60 11.35
CA ASN A 300 15.23 -2.92 11.86
C ASN A 300 15.09 -4.04 10.83
N PHE A 301 14.64 -3.72 9.61
CA PHE A 301 14.42 -4.69 8.56
C PHE A 301 15.71 -5.39 8.13
N SER A 302 15.66 -6.71 8.00
CA SER A 302 16.67 -7.47 7.26
C SER A 302 16.03 -8.64 6.52
N PHE A 303 16.60 -8.99 5.37
CA PHE A 303 16.13 -10.12 4.56
C PHE A 303 16.17 -11.43 5.36
N ASP A 304 17.25 -11.68 6.10
CA ASP A 304 17.39 -12.89 6.92
C ASP A 304 16.29 -13.01 8.00
N LYS A 305 15.92 -11.89 8.65
CA LYS A 305 14.84 -11.87 9.64
C LYS A 305 13.49 -12.14 9.00
N ALA A 306 13.22 -11.54 7.83
CA ALA A 306 11.99 -11.78 7.09
C ALA A 306 11.88 -13.27 6.72
N GLU A 307 12.90 -13.84 6.07
CA GLU A 307 12.90 -15.26 5.67
C GLU A 307 12.80 -16.21 6.88
N THR A 308 13.46 -15.88 7.99
CA THR A 308 13.33 -16.65 9.24
C THR A 308 11.89 -16.60 9.76
N PHE A 309 11.26 -15.43 9.76
CA PHE A 309 9.87 -15.27 10.18
C PHE A 309 8.92 -16.10 9.31
N CYS A 310 9.10 -16.10 7.98
CA CYS A 310 8.23 -16.85 7.08
C CYS A 310 8.47 -18.36 7.09
N SER A 311 9.72 -18.82 7.29
CA SER A 311 10.06 -20.24 7.33
C SER A 311 9.63 -20.95 8.61
N GLN A 312 9.52 -20.23 9.73
CA GLN A 312 8.94 -20.76 10.97
C GLN A 312 7.41 -20.95 10.87
N GLY A 313 6.79 -20.46 9.79
CA GLY A 313 5.35 -20.31 9.68
C GLY A 313 4.82 -19.31 10.71
N PRO A 314 3.52 -18.99 10.69
CA PRO A 314 2.90 -18.53 11.93
C PRO A 314 3.21 -19.59 12.98
N SER A 315 4.04 -19.24 13.97
CA SER A 315 3.95 -19.89 15.27
C SER A 315 2.47 -19.82 15.59
N ILE A 316 1.76 -20.95 15.43
CA ILE A 316 0.31 -21.03 15.61
C ILE A 316 0.10 -20.39 16.96
N LEU A 317 -0.41 -19.14 16.97
CA LEU A 317 -0.72 -18.43 18.20
C LEU A 317 -1.45 -19.45 19.04
N PRO A 318 -0.99 -19.73 20.27
CA PRO A 318 -1.48 -20.86 21.05
C PRO A 318 -3.00 -20.80 20.96
N LYS A 319 -3.59 -21.82 20.29
CA LYS A 319 -5.02 -21.83 19.97
C LYS A 319 -5.74 -21.31 21.21
N PRO A 320 -6.61 -20.28 21.11
CA PRO A 320 -7.28 -19.72 22.28
C PRO A 320 -7.79 -20.91 23.07
N LYS A 321 -7.31 -21.07 24.31
CA LYS A 321 -7.60 -22.25 25.12
C LYS A 321 -9.11 -22.38 25.11
N LYS A 322 -9.65 -23.32 24.33
CA LYS A 322 -11.07 -23.69 24.41
C LYS A 322 -11.27 -23.95 25.90
N GLY A 323 -12.16 -23.17 26.52
CA GLY A 323 -12.37 -23.17 27.96
C GLY A 323 -12.27 -24.60 28.50
N ALA A 324 -11.22 -24.84 29.27
CA ALA A 324 -10.92 -26.18 29.76
C ALA A 324 -11.99 -26.54 30.78
N ALA A 325 -13.01 -27.28 30.35
CA ALA A 325 -13.69 -28.21 31.24
C ALA A 325 -12.61 -29.14 31.82
N HIS A 326 -12.47 -29.12 33.13
CA HIS A 326 -11.50 -29.91 33.87
C HIS A 326 -11.60 -31.40 33.50
N ARG A 327 -10.62 -31.89 32.73
CA ARG A 327 -10.22 -33.29 32.71
C ARG A 327 -8.73 -33.38 33.00
N ARG A 328 -8.40 -33.91 34.19
CA ARG A 328 -7.05 -34.34 34.56
C ARG A 328 -6.63 -35.48 33.64
N LYS A 329 -5.44 -35.39 33.05
CA LYS A 329 -4.73 -36.53 32.46
C LYS A 329 -3.21 -36.44 32.72
N PRO A 330 -2.53 -37.60 32.73
CA PRO A 330 -1.35 -37.87 33.53
C PRO A 330 -0.02 -37.59 32.81
N SER A 331 1.03 -37.59 33.63
CA SER A 331 2.43 -37.24 33.33
C SER A 331 3.07 -38.08 32.21
N PRO A 332 4.03 -37.50 31.45
CA PRO A 332 4.75 -38.19 30.38
C PRO A 332 6.01 -38.93 30.88
N PRO A 333 6.47 -39.97 30.15
CA PRO A 333 7.77 -40.61 30.39
C PRO A 333 8.93 -39.86 29.68
N PRO A 334 10.19 -40.06 30.13
CA PRO A 334 11.35 -39.33 29.61
C PRO A 334 12.08 -40.06 28.47
N GLY A 335 12.68 -39.27 27.56
CA GLY A 335 13.93 -39.60 26.88
C GLY A 335 13.86 -39.94 25.39
N ALA A 336 14.42 -39.06 24.55
CA ALA A 336 15.06 -39.42 23.28
C ALA A 336 16.14 -38.37 22.90
N PRO A 337 17.25 -38.77 22.24
CA PRO A 337 18.47 -37.97 22.11
C PRO A 337 18.50 -37.04 20.89
N GLY A 338 19.37 -36.02 20.98
CA GLY A 338 19.46 -34.86 20.10
C GLY A 338 19.99 -35.08 18.68
N ARG A 339 19.64 -34.11 17.81
CA ARG A 339 20.13 -33.97 16.42
C ARG A 339 21.42 -33.14 16.36
N PRO A 340 22.30 -33.38 15.37
CA PRO A 340 23.52 -32.59 15.15
C PRO A 340 23.23 -31.26 14.41
N PRO A 341 24.13 -30.26 14.52
CA PRO A 341 23.91 -28.93 13.98
C PRO A 341 24.15 -28.85 12.46
N THR A 342 23.32 -28.05 11.78
CA THR A 342 23.44 -27.72 10.36
C THR A 342 24.47 -26.61 10.11
N ARG A 343 25.16 -26.73 8.97
CA ARG A 343 26.22 -25.85 8.44
C ARG A 343 25.80 -24.38 8.32
N ALA A 344 26.74 -23.49 8.64
CA ALA A 344 26.65 -22.04 8.47
C ALA A 344 26.65 -21.63 6.98
N HIS A 345 25.72 -20.74 6.61
CA HIS A 345 25.70 -20.05 5.32
C HIS A 345 26.58 -18.80 5.38
N HIS A 346 27.30 -18.53 4.29
CA HIS A 346 28.15 -17.36 4.13
C HIS A 346 27.33 -16.07 4.13
N HIS A 347 27.62 -15.19 5.10
CA HIS A 347 27.08 -13.83 5.16
C HIS A 347 27.79 -12.94 4.13
N THR A 348 27.01 -12.36 3.23
CA THR A 348 27.43 -11.23 2.38
C THR A 348 27.32 -9.95 3.21
N PRO A 349 28.35 -9.09 3.29
CA PRO A 349 28.31 -7.88 4.11
C PRO A 349 27.28 -6.86 3.57
N PRO A 350 26.64 -6.07 4.44
CA PRO A 350 25.69 -5.04 4.02
C PRO A 350 26.40 -3.92 3.24
N LEU A 351 25.75 -3.45 2.18
CA LEU A 351 26.23 -2.34 1.36
C LEU A 351 26.25 -1.01 2.15
N PRO A 352 27.22 -0.12 1.89
CA PRO A 352 27.37 1.13 2.65
C PRO A 352 26.31 2.19 2.29
N PRO A 353 25.81 2.99 3.26
CA PRO A 353 24.66 3.90 3.10
C PRO A 353 24.82 5.11 2.17
N LYS A 354 25.99 5.34 1.55
CA LYS A 354 26.29 6.61 0.85
C LYS A 354 25.93 6.64 -0.63
N ALA A 355 25.61 5.50 -1.25
CA ALA A 355 25.22 5.44 -2.67
C ALA A 355 23.70 5.66 -2.92
N GLN A 356 22.85 5.35 -1.93
CA GLN A 356 21.38 5.41 -2.04
C GLN A 356 20.81 6.84 -2.14
N ARG A 357 21.58 7.86 -1.72
CA ARG A 357 21.10 9.25 -1.70
C ARG A 357 21.17 9.95 -3.05
N SER A 358 22.04 9.53 -3.98
CA SER A 358 22.29 10.29 -5.23
C SER A 358 21.10 10.28 -6.19
N TRP A 359 20.44 9.14 -6.37
CA TRP A 359 19.35 9.04 -7.33
C TRP A 359 18.03 9.57 -6.78
N LEU A 360 17.72 9.31 -5.50
CA LEU A 360 16.55 9.89 -4.85
C LEU A 360 16.73 11.41 -4.69
N HIS A 361 17.94 11.92 -4.38
CA HIS A 361 18.19 13.35 -4.50
C HIS A 361 18.08 13.83 -5.94
N LYS A 362 18.42 13.05 -6.98
CA LYS A 362 18.22 13.51 -8.37
C LYS A 362 16.75 13.52 -8.76
N LEU A 363 15.96 12.54 -8.36
CA LEU A 363 14.51 12.52 -8.59
C LEU A 363 13.83 13.62 -7.78
N LEU A 364 14.14 13.74 -6.48
CA LEU A 364 13.58 14.74 -5.57
C LEU A 364 14.13 16.16 -5.83
N SER A 365 15.40 16.33 -6.21
CA SER A 365 15.92 17.63 -6.64
C SER A 365 15.36 18.02 -8.00
N TRP A 366 15.06 17.06 -8.88
CA TRP A 366 14.33 17.39 -10.11
C TRP A 366 12.91 17.84 -9.82
N LEU A 367 12.19 17.12 -8.96
CA LEU A 367 10.85 17.50 -8.53
C LEU A 367 10.84 18.85 -7.77
N SER A 368 11.95 19.24 -7.13
CA SER A 368 12.07 20.51 -6.41
C SER A 368 12.52 21.71 -7.26
N HIS A 369 12.89 21.52 -8.54
CA HIS A 369 13.38 22.61 -9.43
C HIS A 369 12.49 22.84 -10.65
N SER A 370 11.31 22.20 -10.71
CA SER A 370 10.30 22.46 -11.74
C SER A 370 9.29 23.51 -11.25
N ASP A 371 9.70 24.78 -11.30
CA ASP A 371 8.79 25.94 -11.32
C ASP A 371 8.18 26.11 -12.72
#